data_AF-A0A2G9PS65-F1
#
_entry.id   AF-A0A2G9PS65-F1
#
_cell.length_a   1.000
_cell.length_b   1.000
_cell.length_c   1.000
_cell.angle_alpha   90.00
_cell.angle_beta   90.00
_cell.angle_gamma   90.00
#
_symmetry.space_group_name_H-M   'P 1'
#
loop_
_entity.id
_entity.type
_entity.pdbx_description
1 polymer ?
#
loop_
_entity_poly.entity_id
_entity_poly.type
_entity_poly.pdbx_seq_one_letter_code
_entity_poly.pdbx_strand_id
1 'polypeptide(L)'
;MKAALLLLAASVLLFGCVTPPNPVPTATPSAAPTSAPSVNPSPSAAELGCIASGGTVTTANCCESAGDFPNSCAIGACGCAPEYSHPVKICGCGDRCFNGTACVTFEEGDR
;
A
#
# COMPACT_ATOMS: atom_id res chain seq x y z
N MET A 1 20.93 15.82 -52.49
CA MET A 1 19.95 15.48 -53.54
C MET A 1 18.58 15.66 -52.89
N LYS A 2 18.00 16.87 -52.75
CA LYS A 2 17.37 17.79 -53.72
C LYS A 2 16.19 17.16 -54.49
N ALA A 3 14.98 17.41 -54.00
CA ALA A 3 13.68 17.56 -54.70
C ALA A 3 12.60 17.63 -53.59
N ALA A 4 11.97 18.72 -53.19
CA ALA A 4 11.29 19.82 -53.90
C ALA A 4 10.26 19.34 -54.91
N LEU A 5 8.97 19.33 -54.52
CA LEU A 5 7.91 19.79 -55.41
C LEU A 5 6.68 20.28 -54.61
N LEU A 6 6.37 21.56 -54.83
CA LEU A 6 5.16 22.27 -54.44
C LEU A 6 3.91 21.62 -55.05
N LEU A 7 2.73 21.88 -54.44
CA LEU A 7 1.60 22.47 -55.16
C LEU A 7 0.55 23.05 -54.20
N LEU A 8 0.17 24.29 -54.51
CA LEU A 8 -0.83 25.15 -53.86
C LEU A 8 -2.25 24.82 -54.36
N ALA A 9 -3.24 24.91 -53.47
CA ALA A 9 -4.62 25.34 -53.76
C ALA A 9 -5.36 25.47 -52.41
N ALA A 10 -5.51 26.65 -51.82
CA ALA A 10 -6.60 27.60 -52.05
C ALA A 10 -7.99 26.94 -52.11
N SER A 11 -8.84 27.17 -51.10
CA SER A 11 -10.22 27.64 -51.28
C SER A 11 -10.93 27.82 -49.93
N VAL A 12 -11.33 29.07 -49.68
CA VAL A 12 -12.22 29.51 -48.61
C VAL A 12 -13.66 29.19 -49.04
N LEU A 13 -14.38 28.38 -48.27
CA LEU A 13 -15.85 28.34 -48.25
C LEU A 13 -16.27 28.09 -46.78
N LEU A 14 -16.67 29.13 -46.03
CA LEU A 14 -18.04 29.63 -45.90
C LEU A 14 -19.01 28.61 -45.27
N PHE A 15 -19.60 29.06 -44.16
CA PHE A 15 -20.79 28.56 -43.45
C PHE A 15 -20.64 27.45 -42.39
N GLY A 16 -21.05 27.81 -41.18
CA GLY A 16 -21.55 26.91 -40.14
C GLY A 16 -20.73 26.98 -38.85
N CYS A 17 -21.27 27.17 -37.65
CA CYS A 17 -22.64 27.31 -37.18
C CYS A 17 -22.52 28.10 -35.87
N VAL A 18 -23.17 29.26 -35.75
CA VAL A 18 -23.36 29.88 -34.43
C VAL A 18 -24.27 28.96 -33.64
N THR A 19 -23.73 28.22 -32.68
CA THR A 19 -24.52 27.41 -31.74
C THR A 19 -25.06 28.32 -30.62
N PRO A 20 -26.33 28.15 -30.23
CA PRO A 20 -26.94 28.92 -29.14
C PRO A 20 -26.23 28.65 -27.80
N PRO A 21 -26.31 29.58 -26.82
CA PRO A 21 -25.79 29.32 -25.48
C PRO A 21 -26.60 28.19 -24.84
N ASN A 22 -25.93 27.06 -24.64
CA ASN A 22 -26.45 25.92 -23.89
C ASN A 22 -26.74 26.40 -22.45
N PRO A 23 -27.89 26.08 -21.83
CA PRO A 23 -28.12 26.39 -20.43
C PRO A 23 -27.09 25.63 -19.57
N VAL A 24 -26.30 26.39 -18.81
CA VAL A 24 -25.33 25.87 -17.84
C VAL A 24 -26.06 24.95 -16.87
N PRO A 25 -25.62 23.70 -16.63
CA PRO A 25 -26.19 22.88 -15.58
C PRO A 25 -25.92 23.56 -14.24
N THR A 26 -27.01 23.89 -13.55
CA THR A 26 -27.05 24.31 -12.15
C THR A 26 -26.12 23.45 -11.32
N ALA A 27 -25.10 24.06 -10.71
CA ALA A 27 -24.19 23.41 -9.80
C ALA A 27 -25.00 22.72 -8.69
N THR A 28 -25.09 21.38 -8.79
CA THR A 28 -25.53 20.55 -7.68
C THR A 28 -24.54 20.79 -6.54
N PRO A 29 -24.98 21.10 -5.31
CA PRO A 29 -24.09 21.06 -4.17
C PRO A 29 -23.58 19.62 -4.05
N SER A 30 -22.32 19.43 -4.43
CA SER A 30 -21.59 18.19 -4.24
C SER A 30 -21.59 17.91 -2.75
N ALA A 31 -22.40 16.94 -2.33
CA ALA A 31 -22.22 16.28 -1.06
C ALA A 31 -20.72 15.98 -0.93
N ALA A 32 -20.13 16.40 0.19
CA ALA A 32 -18.73 16.15 0.49
C ALA A 32 -18.43 14.66 0.24
N PRO A 33 -17.30 14.31 -0.39
CA PRO A 33 -16.93 12.92 -0.49
C PRO A 33 -16.80 12.38 0.93
N THR A 34 -17.69 11.46 1.28
CA THR A 34 -17.54 10.57 2.42
C THR A 34 -16.14 9.97 2.31
N SER A 35 -15.28 10.25 3.29
CA SER A 35 -13.91 9.75 3.36
C SER A 35 -13.93 8.23 3.25
N ALA A 36 -13.74 7.71 2.05
CA ALA A 36 -13.40 6.31 1.85
C ALA A 36 -12.06 6.08 2.56
N PRO A 37 -11.87 5.01 3.35
CA PRO A 37 -10.56 4.66 3.84
C PRO A 37 -9.66 4.44 2.62
N SER A 38 -8.69 5.33 2.46
CA SER A 38 -7.63 5.17 1.49
C SER A 38 -6.84 3.94 1.90
N VAL A 39 -7.10 2.79 1.25
CA VAL A 39 -6.26 1.59 1.33
C VAL A 39 -4.96 1.84 0.57
N ASN A 40 -4.23 2.88 0.99
CA ASN A 40 -2.81 2.95 0.76
C ASN A 40 -2.19 2.08 1.86
N PRO A 41 -1.52 0.95 1.54
CA PRO A 41 -0.91 0.12 2.56
C PRO A 41 0.25 0.91 3.18
N SER A 42 -0.06 1.70 4.21
CA SER A 42 0.97 2.27 5.07
C SER A 42 1.54 1.10 5.87
N PRO A 43 2.88 0.93 5.90
CA PRO A 43 3.49 -0.08 6.75
C PRO A 43 3.07 0.17 8.20
N SER A 44 2.79 -0.91 8.93
CA SER A 44 2.45 -0.81 10.36
C SER A 44 3.69 -0.35 11.15
N ALA A 45 3.48 0.18 12.36
CA ALA A 45 4.60 0.57 13.22
C ALA A 45 5.53 -0.61 13.52
N ALA A 46 4.98 -1.82 13.70
CA ALA A 46 5.75 -3.04 13.90
C ALA A 46 6.53 -3.46 12.65
N GLU A 47 5.95 -3.28 11.46
CA GLU A 47 6.64 -3.54 10.19
C GLU A 47 7.85 -2.60 10.01
N LEU A 48 7.65 -1.30 10.26
CA LEU A 48 8.72 -0.30 10.23
C LEU A 48 9.81 -0.62 11.25
N GLY A 49 9.43 -0.99 12.47
CA GLY A 49 10.36 -1.36 13.53
C GLY A 49 11.17 -2.61 13.21
N CYS A 50 10.54 -3.60 12.56
CA CYS A 50 11.23 -4.79 12.05
C CYS A 50 12.35 -4.41 11.07
N ILE A 51 12.02 -3.62 10.04
CA ILE A 51 12.98 -3.23 8.99
C ILE A 51 14.06 -2.31 9.58
N ALA A 52 13.69 -1.33 10.41
CA ALA A 52 14.62 -0.38 11.00
C ALA A 52 15.64 -1.02 11.95
N SER A 53 15.27 -2.15 12.59
CA SER A 53 16.15 -2.92 13.47
C SER A 53 17.01 -3.97 12.74
N GLY A 54 16.98 -3.97 11.40
CA GLY A 54 17.72 -4.89 10.55
C GLY A 54 17.07 -6.27 10.41
N GLY A 55 15.80 -6.40 10.80
CA GLY A 55 14.99 -7.59 10.55
C GLY A 55 14.40 -7.62 9.14
N THR A 56 13.87 -8.76 8.75
CA THR A 56 13.17 -8.96 7.47
C THR A 56 11.72 -9.36 7.74
N VAL A 57 10.78 -8.69 7.08
CA VAL A 57 9.37 -9.07 7.14
C VAL A 57 9.19 -10.39 6.37
N THR A 58 8.70 -11.42 7.04
CA THR A 58 8.41 -12.73 6.45
C THR A 58 7.04 -13.21 6.91
N THR A 59 6.62 -14.39 6.47
CA THR A 59 5.34 -15.00 6.87
C THR A 59 5.61 -16.36 7.51
N ALA A 60 4.93 -16.63 8.62
CA ALA A 60 4.98 -17.92 9.31
C ALA A 60 3.58 -18.34 9.74
N ASN A 61 3.40 -19.64 9.97
CA ASN A 61 2.16 -20.15 10.55
C ASN A 61 2.22 -19.96 12.07
N CYS A 62 1.32 -19.13 12.59
CA CYS A 62 1.22 -18.83 14.01
C CYS A 62 -0.18 -19.18 14.51
N CYS A 63 -0.35 -19.26 15.83
CA CYS A 63 -1.63 -19.60 16.47
C CYS A 63 -2.75 -18.67 15.98
N GLU A 64 -4.00 -19.15 15.94
CA GLU A 64 -5.13 -18.30 15.52
C GLU A 64 -5.36 -17.03 16.38
N SER A 65 -4.81 -17.02 17.58
CA SER A 65 -4.84 -15.86 18.48
C SER A 65 -3.76 -14.82 18.17
N ALA A 66 -2.79 -15.12 17.30
CA ALA A 66 -1.65 -14.28 17.01
C ALA A 66 -1.98 -13.24 15.92
N GLY A 67 -1.73 -11.97 16.22
CA GLY A 67 -1.76 -10.89 15.22
C GLY A 67 -0.47 -10.78 14.42
N ASP A 68 -0.47 -9.92 13.39
CA ASP A 68 0.74 -9.57 12.65
C ASP A 68 1.82 -9.00 13.57
N PHE A 69 3.06 -9.40 13.30
CA PHE A 69 4.27 -9.07 14.06
C PHE A 69 4.18 -9.49 15.54
N PRO A 70 3.89 -10.77 15.84
CA PRO A 70 3.85 -11.25 17.21
C PRO A 70 5.23 -11.11 17.85
N ASN A 71 5.24 -10.94 19.19
CA ASN A 71 6.46 -10.98 19.96
C ASN A 71 7.06 -12.40 19.88
N SER A 72 8.20 -12.52 19.20
CA SER A 72 8.94 -13.79 19.07
C SER A 72 9.98 -14.00 20.17
N CYS A 73 10.18 -13.01 21.04
CA CYS A 73 10.90 -13.20 22.30
C CYS A 73 10.03 -13.96 23.31
N ALA A 74 8.72 -13.77 23.26
CA ALA A 74 7.77 -14.54 24.06
C ALA A 74 7.57 -15.94 23.48
N ILE A 75 7.69 -16.97 24.32
CA ILE A 75 7.43 -18.34 23.91
C ILE A 75 5.94 -18.52 23.60
N GLY A 76 5.65 -19.12 22.44
CA GLY A 76 4.34 -19.71 22.17
C GLY A 76 3.47 -19.00 21.12
N ALA A 77 3.84 -17.82 20.62
CA ALA A 77 3.01 -17.12 19.62
C ALA A 77 2.81 -17.92 18.31
N CYS A 78 3.80 -18.73 17.92
CA CYS A 78 3.74 -19.57 16.74
C CYS A 78 3.95 -21.07 17.07
N GLY A 79 3.64 -21.47 18.31
CA GLY A 79 3.84 -22.83 18.82
C GLY A 79 2.60 -23.74 18.76
N CYS A 80 1.57 -23.37 18.01
CA CYS A 80 0.31 -24.13 17.93
C CYS A 80 0.35 -25.29 16.93
N ALA A 81 -0.58 -26.23 17.10
CA ALA A 81 -0.80 -27.29 16.13
C ALA A 81 -1.25 -26.69 14.76
N PRO A 82 -0.87 -27.32 13.63
CA PRO A 82 -1.12 -26.76 12.31
C PRO A 82 -2.59 -26.50 12.01
N GLU A 83 -3.50 -27.29 12.58
CA GLU A 83 -4.96 -27.15 12.45
C GLU A 83 -5.51 -25.89 13.13
N TYR A 84 -4.78 -25.32 14.09
CA TYR A 84 -5.10 -24.10 14.82
C TYR A 84 -4.09 -22.98 14.52
N SER A 85 -3.49 -23.03 13.33
CA SER A 85 -2.52 -22.06 12.87
C SER A 85 -2.97 -21.39 11.57
N HIS A 86 -2.58 -20.14 11.37
CA HIS A 86 -2.76 -19.42 10.11
C HIS A 86 -1.51 -18.64 9.73
N PRO A 87 -1.34 -18.28 8.45
CA PRO A 87 -0.24 -17.42 8.04
C PRO A 87 -0.36 -16.03 8.69
N VAL A 88 0.74 -15.58 9.29
CA VAL A 88 0.89 -14.30 9.98
C VAL A 88 2.18 -13.65 9.51
N LYS A 89 2.19 -12.32 9.32
CA LYS A 89 3.45 -11.61 9.08
C LYS A 89 4.27 -11.60 10.36
N ILE A 90 5.53 -11.98 10.27
CA ILE A 90 6.45 -11.98 11.40
C ILE A 90 7.71 -11.18 11.04
N CYS A 91 8.47 -10.79 12.06
CA CYS A 91 9.79 -10.21 11.87
C CYS A 91 10.88 -11.27 12.04
N GLY A 92 11.60 -11.58 10.96
CA GLY A 92 12.78 -12.43 10.98
C GLY A 92 14.02 -11.65 11.42
N CYS A 93 14.46 -11.89 12.66
CA CYS A 93 15.57 -11.16 13.28
C CYS A 93 16.93 -11.88 13.26
N GLY A 94 17.04 -13.05 12.62
CA GLY A 94 18.26 -13.88 12.64
C GLY A 94 18.48 -14.51 14.01
N ASP A 95 19.66 -14.31 14.60
CA ASP A 95 20.03 -14.79 15.95
C ASP A 95 19.41 -13.98 17.11
N ARG A 96 18.41 -13.14 16.80
CA ARG A 96 17.70 -12.25 17.73
C ARG A 96 16.20 -12.56 17.70
N CYS A 97 15.45 -11.95 18.61
CA CYS A 97 13.99 -12.04 18.63
C CYS A 97 13.35 -10.66 18.44
N PHE A 98 12.10 -10.64 18.00
CA PHE A 98 11.32 -9.42 17.83
C PHE A 98 10.43 -9.21 19.04
N ASN A 99 10.57 -8.09 19.74
CA ASN A 99 9.78 -7.79 20.95
C ASN A 99 8.41 -7.14 20.68
N GLY A 100 7.96 -7.10 19.43
CA GLY A 100 6.77 -6.35 18.99
C GLY A 100 7.09 -4.98 18.39
N THR A 101 8.29 -4.45 18.65
CA THR A 101 8.73 -3.13 18.16
C THR A 101 10.07 -3.20 17.41
N ALA A 102 11.03 -4.00 17.88
CA ALA A 102 12.36 -4.10 17.27
C ALA A 102 12.98 -5.48 17.50
N CYS A 103 13.97 -5.83 16.67
CA CYS A 103 14.84 -6.96 16.89
C CYS A 103 15.80 -6.68 18.06
N VAL A 104 15.67 -7.43 19.14
CA VAL A 104 16.45 -7.32 20.37
C VAL A 104 17.17 -8.64 20.68
N THR A 105 18.13 -8.62 21.59
CA THR A 105 18.72 -9.86 22.11
C THR A 105 17.69 -10.61 22.95
N PHE A 106 17.82 -11.93 23.04
CA PHE A 106 16.91 -12.73 23.88
C PHE A 106 16.92 -12.30 25.35
N GLU A 107 18.06 -11.84 25.87
CA GLU A 107 18.17 -11.32 27.26
C GLU A 107 17.45 -9.98 27.49
N GLU A 108 17.28 -9.18 26.44
CA GLU A 108 16.51 -7.93 26.49
C GLU A 108 15.02 -8.20 26.28
N GLY A 109 14.67 -9.20 25.47
CA GLY A 109 13.28 -9.55 25.14
C GLY A 109 12.53 -10.36 26.19
N ASP A 110 13.22 -11.02 27.13
CA ASP A 110 12.64 -11.83 28.22
C ASP A 110 12.40 -11.04 29.52
N ARG A 111 12.80 -9.76 29.56
CA ARG A 111 12.63 -8.86 30.72
C ARG A 111 11.25 -8.20 30.75
#